data_AF-A0A7X6P4T8-F1
#
_entry.id   AF-A0A7X6P4T8-F1
#
_cell.length_a   1.000
_cell.length_b   1.000
_cell.length_c   1.000
_cell.angle_alpha   90.00
_cell.angle_beta   90.00
_cell.angle_gamma   90.00
#
_symmetry.space_group_name_H-M   'P 1'
#
loop_
_entity.id
_entity.type
_entity.pdbx_description
1 polymer ?
#
loop_
_entity_poly.entity_id
_entity_poly.type
_entity_poly.pdbx_seq_one_letter_code
_entity_poly.pdbx_strand_id
1 'polypeptide(L)'
;MEINEDNQSDKGLDKRTKKHRRNPTVIILALASLLLGFGIAGYLVYESMNQASPEQPAPNTPVKKNEKKVKTNNVAPEINPKEVIIKVKESLSSQYSLANAETSDPGSANLIISESDHSGNWRPEGYGFYVWHSKGAQINATSQTDPEEVQPSEIDKSVRQKAIQVLNELGLKKVDTIGVEPEGSSLDIYKGKGLICSIQPVAAQISTTTLACGREPDFKSEAEKIKPLASAIKDITQNTLLGGLNIKDSKNSGYKLAELTRSDVVEFGGSMALLYKRDGGDWQYVTSTQQVPFCSLFNTEESRSAYAGESCLNDDGTESSVK
;
A
#
# COMPACT_ATOMS: atom_id res chain seq x y z
N MET A 1 27.32 56.01 57.63
CA MET A 1 28.39 56.87 57.08
C MET A 1 29.11 56.01 56.07
N GLU A 2 29.07 56.22 54.76
CA GLU A 2 28.56 57.31 53.94
C GLU A 2 27.75 56.75 52.77
N ILE A 3 26.85 57.61 52.29
CA ILE A 3 26.03 57.46 51.10
C ILE A 3 26.94 57.73 49.89
N ASN A 4 26.76 57.02 48.78
CA ASN A 4 26.86 57.70 47.50
C ASN A 4 25.91 57.10 46.46
N GLU A 5 24.97 57.95 46.09
CA GLU A 5 24.07 57.87 44.95
C GLU A 5 24.91 58.00 43.67
N ASP A 6 24.52 57.28 42.62
CA ASP A 6 24.51 57.93 41.30
C ASP A 6 23.41 57.34 40.42
N ASN A 7 22.54 58.26 40.04
CA ASN A 7 21.44 58.11 39.10
C ASN A 7 21.98 57.96 37.67
N GLN A 8 21.49 56.98 36.93
CA GLN A 8 21.34 57.16 35.48
C GLN A 8 20.03 56.54 34.99
N SER A 9 19.09 57.45 34.75
CA SER A 9 17.82 57.24 34.07
C SER A 9 18.07 57.03 32.58
N ASP A 10 17.83 55.82 32.08
CA ASP A 10 17.71 55.58 30.64
C ASP A 10 16.26 55.21 30.28
N LYS A 11 15.63 56.09 29.49
CA LYS A 11 14.28 55.94 28.95
C LYS A 11 14.39 55.30 27.56
N GLY A 12 14.39 53.97 27.51
CA GLY A 12 14.40 53.20 26.27
C GLY A 12 12.98 52.81 25.80
N LEU A 13 12.60 53.28 24.61
CA LEU A 13 11.35 53.05 23.89
C LEU A 13 10.84 51.59 23.88
N ASP A 14 9.59 51.40 24.33
CA ASP A 14 8.82 50.18 24.18
C ASP A 14 8.19 50.10 22.77
N LYS A 15 8.86 49.40 21.84
CA LYS A 15 8.33 49.12 20.49
C LYS A 15 7.35 47.95 20.55
N ARG A 16 6.07 48.24 20.76
CA ARG A 16 4.96 47.29 20.55
C ARG A 16 4.86 46.88 19.08
N THR A 17 5.44 45.73 18.72
CA THR A 17 5.11 45.03 17.47
C THR A 17 3.68 44.49 17.56
N LYS A 18 2.79 45.01 16.71
CA LYS A 18 1.43 44.48 16.53
C LYS A 18 1.50 43.03 16.03
N LYS A 19 1.24 42.07 16.90
CA LYS A 19 1.11 40.65 16.57
C LYS A 19 -0.17 40.46 15.74
N HIS A 20 -0.01 40.21 14.45
CA HIS A 20 -1.11 39.90 13.53
C HIS A 20 -1.71 38.55 13.96
N ARG A 21 -2.83 38.58 14.70
CA ARG A 21 -3.62 37.37 15.00
C ARG A 21 -4.25 36.91 13.69
N ARG A 22 -3.61 35.97 13.00
CA ARG A 22 -4.25 35.22 11.91
C ARG A 22 -5.32 34.32 12.51
N ASN A 23 -6.54 34.43 11.97
CA ASN A 23 -7.71 33.73 12.46
C ASN A 23 -7.52 32.22 12.18
N PRO A 24 -7.46 31.35 13.22
CA PRO A 24 -7.15 29.93 13.05
C PRO A 24 -8.17 29.20 12.17
N THR A 25 -9.38 29.73 12.05
CA THR A 25 -10.46 29.23 11.19
C THR A 25 -10.09 29.17 9.71
N VAL A 26 -9.25 30.08 9.22
CA VAL A 26 -8.83 30.10 7.80
C VAL A 26 -7.84 28.98 7.50
N ILE A 27 -6.98 28.63 8.46
CA ILE A 27 -6.00 27.54 8.31
C ILE A 27 -6.71 26.18 8.34
N ILE A 28 -7.71 26.01 9.21
CA ILE A 28 -8.50 24.77 9.30
C ILE A 28 -9.31 24.53 8.01
N LEU A 29 -9.92 25.58 7.44
CA LEU A 29 -10.65 25.47 6.18
C LEU A 29 -9.75 25.12 4.98
N ALA A 30 -8.52 25.63 4.95
CA ALA A 30 -7.54 25.29 3.91
C ALA A 30 -7.05 23.83 4.02
N LEU A 31 -6.89 23.30 5.24
CA LEU A 31 -6.51 21.90 5.46
C LEU A 31 -7.65 20.92 5.12
N ALA A 32 -8.90 21.28 5.45
CA ALA A 32 -10.07 20.45 5.11
C ALA A 32 -10.30 20.34 3.59
N SER A 33 -10.01 21.40 2.83
CA SER A 33 -10.13 21.38 1.36
C SER A 33 -9.00 20.61 0.67
N LEU A 34 -7.81 20.52 1.27
CA LEU A 34 -6.73 19.63 0.81
C LEU A 34 -7.12 18.15 0.97
N LEU A 35 -7.73 17.75 2.09
CA LEU A 35 -8.14 16.37 2.34
C LEU A 35 -9.20 15.85 1.36
N LEU A 36 -10.14 16.71 0.94
CA LEU A 36 -11.13 16.36 -0.08
C LEU A 36 -10.51 16.14 -1.46
N GLY A 37 -9.42 16.86 -1.80
CA GLY A 37 -8.68 16.65 -3.05
C GLY A 37 -7.99 15.29 -3.13
N PHE A 38 -7.43 14.80 -2.02
CA PHE A 38 -6.77 13.49 -1.97
C PHE A 38 -7.76 12.32 -2.10
N GLY A 39 -8.99 12.47 -1.57
CA GLY A 39 -10.02 11.43 -1.69
C GLY A 39 -10.47 11.17 -3.13
N ILE A 40 -10.58 12.23 -3.95
CA ILE A 40 -11.05 12.11 -5.34
C ILE A 40 -9.96 11.45 -6.23
N ALA A 41 -8.70 11.81 -6.04
CA ALA A 41 -7.59 11.21 -6.80
C ALA A 41 -7.41 9.72 -6.49
N GLY A 42 -7.56 9.32 -5.21
CA GLY A 42 -7.51 7.91 -4.80
C GLY A 42 -8.67 7.08 -5.37
N TYR A 43 -9.89 7.65 -5.40
CA TYR A 43 -11.06 6.99 -5.95
C TYR A 43 -10.94 6.72 -7.47
N LEU A 44 -10.41 7.67 -8.23
CA LEU A 44 -10.22 7.52 -9.68
C LEU A 44 -9.20 6.44 -10.06
N VAL A 45 -8.12 6.30 -9.27
CA VAL A 45 -7.15 5.20 -9.44
C VAL A 45 -7.81 3.86 -9.13
N TYR A 46 -8.60 3.78 -8.05
CA TYR A 46 -9.32 2.57 -7.65
C TYR A 46 -10.33 2.10 -8.71
N GLU A 47 -11.11 3.00 -9.31
CA GLU A 47 -12.07 2.64 -10.36
C GLU A 47 -11.37 2.16 -11.65
N SER A 48 -10.24 2.77 -12.01
CA SER A 48 -9.47 2.38 -13.20
C SER A 48 -8.87 0.97 -13.10
N MET A 49 -8.52 0.52 -11.89
CA MET A 49 -7.98 -0.83 -11.67
C MET A 49 -9.05 -1.93 -11.71
N ASN A 50 -10.32 -1.56 -11.46
CA ASN A 50 -11.43 -2.52 -11.41
C ASN A 50 -12.17 -2.70 -12.76
N GLN A 51 -11.87 -1.88 -13.77
CA GLN A 51 -12.34 -2.11 -15.14
C GLN A 51 -11.39 -3.05 -15.90
N ALA A 52 -11.35 -4.32 -15.47
CA ALA A 52 -10.71 -5.37 -16.25
C ALA A 52 -11.49 -5.60 -17.56
N SER A 53 -10.79 -5.44 -18.69
CA SER A 53 -11.31 -5.74 -20.03
C SER A 53 -11.74 -7.22 -20.13
N PRO A 54 -12.88 -7.54 -20.78
CA PRO A 54 -13.31 -8.93 -20.92
C PRO A 54 -12.32 -9.72 -21.78
N GLU A 55 -11.70 -10.73 -21.17
CA GLU A 55 -10.79 -11.69 -21.81
C GLU A 55 -11.53 -12.43 -22.95
N GLN A 56 -11.10 -12.23 -24.20
CA GLN A 56 -11.55 -13.07 -25.32
C GLN A 56 -10.97 -14.48 -25.17
N PRO A 57 -11.78 -15.55 -25.33
CA PRO A 57 -11.29 -16.91 -25.21
C PRO A 57 -10.35 -17.26 -26.38
N ALA A 58 -9.14 -17.73 -26.04
CA ALA A 58 -8.15 -18.21 -27.01
C ALA A 58 -8.61 -19.51 -27.72
N PRO A 59 -8.21 -19.73 -28.98
CA PRO A 59 -8.63 -20.88 -29.76
C PRO A 59 -7.98 -22.19 -29.26
N ASN A 60 -8.82 -23.20 -29.04
CA ASN A 60 -8.46 -24.53 -28.56
C ASN A 60 -7.56 -25.27 -29.56
N THR A 61 -6.33 -25.58 -29.16
CA THR A 61 -5.47 -26.56 -29.85
C THR A 61 -5.53 -27.91 -29.10
N PRO A 62 -5.82 -29.04 -29.77
CA PRO A 62 -5.93 -30.33 -29.11
C PRO A 62 -4.55 -30.87 -28.73
N VAL A 63 -4.26 -30.92 -27.43
CA VAL A 63 -3.04 -31.54 -26.86
C VAL A 63 -3.29 -33.04 -26.63
N LYS A 64 -2.43 -33.88 -27.22
CA LYS A 64 -2.40 -35.34 -26.98
C LYS A 64 -2.07 -35.64 -25.52
N LYS A 65 -3.02 -36.27 -24.80
CA LYS A 65 -2.82 -36.81 -23.45
C LYS A 65 -1.86 -38.01 -23.49
N ASN A 66 -0.67 -37.85 -22.92
CA ASN A 66 0.12 -38.95 -22.39
C ASN A 66 -0.13 -38.98 -20.87
N GLU A 67 -0.98 -39.89 -20.41
CA GLU A 67 -1.23 -40.14 -19.00
C GLU A 67 -0.02 -40.82 -18.35
N LYS A 68 0.89 -40.00 -17.83
CA LYS A 68 1.90 -40.47 -16.86
C LYS A 68 1.22 -40.50 -15.49
N LYS A 69 1.07 -41.70 -14.93
CA LYS A 69 0.52 -41.95 -13.59
C LYS A 69 1.38 -41.22 -12.54
N VAL A 70 0.99 -40.00 -12.18
CA VAL A 70 1.64 -39.21 -11.12
C VAL A 70 1.23 -39.82 -9.78
N LYS A 71 2.20 -40.25 -8.99
CA LYS A 71 2.00 -40.60 -7.58
C LYS A 71 1.45 -39.37 -6.86
N THR A 72 0.19 -39.42 -6.47
CA THR A 72 -0.42 -38.48 -5.52
C THR A 72 0.26 -38.68 -4.17
N ASN A 73 1.34 -37.95 -3.95
CA ASN A 73 1.86 -37.76 -2.61
C ASN A 73 0.76 -37.07 -1.79
N ASN A 74 0.54 -37.53 -0.56
CA ASN A 74 -0.37 -36.92 0.42
C ASN A 74 0.10 -35.50 0.75
N VAL A 75 -0.18 -34.54 -0.14
CA VAL A 75 -0.01 -33.12 0.12
C VAL A 75 -1.18 -32.74 1.03
N ALA A 76 -0.86 -32.27 2.24
CA ALA A 76 -1.87 -31.74 3.15
C ALA A 76 -2.73 -30.69 2.40
N PRO A 77 -4.05 -30.64 2.64
CA PRO A 77 -4.93 -29.71 1.93
C PRO A 77 -4.39 -28.28 2.08
N GLU A 78 -4.25 -27.61 0.94
CA GLU A 78 -3.86 -26.20 0.85
C GLU A 78 -4.99 -25.36 1.45
N ILE A 79 -4.67 -24.48 2.41
CA ILE A 79 -5.65 -23.60 3.05
C ILE A 79 -5.79 -22.37 2.17
N ASN A 80 -7.03 -21.92 1.93
CA ASN A 80 -7.29 -20.70 1.14
C ASN A 80 -7.13 -19.45 2.03
N PRO A 81 -6.52 -18.33 1.55
CA PRO A 81 -6.46 -17.09 2.31
C PRO A 81 -7.80 -16.62 2.90
N LYS A 82 -8.91 -16.78 2.16
CA LYS A 82 -10.26 -16.41 2.63
C LYS A 82 -10.74 -17.27 3.81
N GLU A 83 -10.33 -18.53 3.87
CA GLU A 83 -10.65 -19.40 5.01
C GLU A 83 -9.99 -18.94 6.31
N VAL A 84 -8.78 -18.37 6.22
CA VAL A 84 -8.10 -17.76 7.38
C VAL A 84 -8.92 -16.58 7.89
N ILE A 85 -9.33 -15.69 6.98
CA ILE A 85 -10.14 -14.51 7.32
C ILE A 85 -11.47 -14.90 7.94
N ILE A 86 -12.19 -15.87 7.36
CA ILE A 86 -13.46 -16.38 7.89
C ILE A 86 -13.28 -16.88 9.33
N LYS A 87 -12.26 -17.70 9.59
CA LYS A 87 -12.00 -18.25 10.93
C LYS A 87 -11.64 -17.18 11.95
N VAL A 88 -10.87 -16.17 11.56
CA VAL A 88 -10.58 -15.03 12.43
C VAL A 88 -11.87 -14.27 12.76
N LYS A 89 -12.69 -13.95 11.76
CA LYS A 89 -13.99 -13.29 11.99
C LYS A 89 -14.92 -14.08 12.89
N GLU A 90 -15.06 -15.39 12.66
CA GLU A 90 -15.85 -16.29 13.51
C GLU A 90 -15.34 -16.24 14.96
N SER A 91 -14.02 -16.32 15.16
CA SER A 91 -13.39 -16.24 16.47
C SER A 91 -13.65 -14.90 17.17
N LEU A 92 -13.58 -13.78 16.44
CA LEU A 92 -13.88 -12.44 16.96
C LEU A 92 -15.37 -12.24 17.27
N SER A 93 -16.27 -12.78 16.44
CA SER A 93 -17.73 -12.66 16.64
C SER A 93 -18.22 -13.35 17.92
N SER A 94 -17.46 -14.30 18.45
CA SER A 94 -17.77 -14.95 19.74
C SER A 94 -17.48 -14.05 20.95
N GLN A 95 -16.72 -12.96 20.76
CA GLN A 95 -16.27 -12.06 21.83
C GLN A 95 -16.78 -10.63 21.68
N TYR A 96 -17.04 -10.18 20.45
CA TYR A 96 -17.38 -8.79 20.15
C TYR A 96 -18.64 -8.70 19.29
N SER A 97 -19.43 -7.65 19.51
CA SER A 97 -20.44 -7.21 18.54
C SER A 97 -19.72 -6.62 17.32
N LEU A 98 -19.91 -7.26 16.16
CA LEU A 98 -19.28 -6.86 14.91
C LEU A 98 -20.22 -5.98 14.09
N ALA A 99 -19.72 -4.83 13.63
CA ALA A 99 -20.30 -4.09 12.52
C ALA A 99 -19.46 -4.31 11.26
N ASN A 100 -20.14 -4.59 10.15
CA ASN A 100 -19.52 -4.44 8.83
C ASN A 100 -19.45 -2.95 8.49
N ALA A 101 -18.28 -2.48 8.08
CA ALA A 101 -18.05 -1.09 7.69
C ALA A 101 -19.00 -0.60 6.58
N GLU A 102 -19.51 -1.51 5.75
CA GLU A 102 -20.31 -1.18 4.57
C GLU A 102 -21.83 -1.12 4.83
N THR A 103 -22.33 -1.77 5.88
CA THR A 103 -23.78 -2.07 5.99
C THR A 103 -24.40 -1.81 7.35
N SER A 104 -23.66 -1.31 8.34
CA SER A 104 -24.13 -1.23 9.73
C SER A 104 -24.19 0.20 10.23
N ASP A 105 -25.20 0.50 11.06
CA ASP A 105 -25.16 1.66 11.94
C ASP A 105 -24.00 1.46 12.94
N PRO A 106 -22.92 2.28 12.88
CA PRO A 106 -21.77 2.08 13.74
C PRO A 106 -22.12 2.23 15.23
N GLY A 107 -23.21 2.90 15.61
CA GLY A 107 -23.46 3.29 17.02
C GLY A 107 -23.60 2.19 18.07
N SER A 108 -23.57 0.89 17.71
CA SER A 108 -23.77 -0.22 18.65
C SER A 108 -22.70 -1.33 18.63
N ALA A 109 -21.74 -1.28 17.70
CA ALA A 109 -20.72 -2.32 17.57
C ALA A 109 -19.40 -1.91 18.22
N ASN A 110 -18.81 -2.79 19.01
CA ASN A 110 -17.52 -2.52 19.64
C ASN A 110 -16.34 -2.68 18.67
N LEU A 111 -16.56 -3.37 17.53
CA LEU A 111 -15.54 -3.61 16.52
C LEU A 111 -16.12 -3.42 15.11
N ILE A 112 -15.45 -2.60 14.30
CA ILE A 112 -15.75 -2.43 12.88
C ILE A 112 -14.76 -3.27 12.08
N ILE A 113 -15.27 -4.12 11.19
CA ILE A 113 -14.45 -4.93 10.28
C ILE A 113 -14.74 -4.53 8.82
N SER A 114 -13.66 -4.37 8.06
CA SER A 114 -13.69 -4.27 6.59
C SER A 114 -12.85 -5.39 5.98
N GLU A 115 -13.22 -5.82 4.78
CA GLU A 115 -12.54 -6.88 4.03
C GLU A 115 -12.06 -6.37 2.67
N SER A 116 -10.96 -6.94 2.17
CA SER A 116 -10.53 -6.75 0.78
C SER A 116 -9.73 -7.95 0.28
N ASP A 117 -9.50 -8.05 -1.03
CA ASP A 117 -8.77 -9.17 -1.66
C ASP A 117 -7.23 -8.94 -1.69
N HIS A 118 -6.65 -8.28 -0.69
CA HIS A 118 -5.22 -7.96 -0.60
C HIS A 118 -4.41 -9.02 0.15
N SER A 119 -3.21 -9.36 -0.33
CA SER A 119 -2.37 -10.44 0.23
C SER A 119 -1.43 -10.06 1.38
N GLY A 120 -1.34 -8.77 1.72
CA GLY A 120 -0.23 -8.25 2.50
C GLY A 120 1.07 -8.22 1.69
N ASN A 121 2.15 -7.82 2.34
CA ASN A 121 3.47 -7.62 1.72
C ASN A 121 4.41 -8.78 2.08
N TRP A 122 5.08 -9.34 1.08
CA TRP A 122 6.10 -10.38 1.30
C TRP A 122 7.28 -10.22 0.35
N ARG A 123 8.48 -10.59 0.80
CA ARG A 123 9.69 -10.63 -0.01
C ARG A 123 10.02 -12.09 -0.34
N PRO A 124 9.72 -12.57 -1.56
CA PRO A 124 10.08 -13.92 -1.95
C PRO A 124 11.60 -14.14 -1.91
N GLU A 125 12.01 -15.36 -1.60
CA GLU A 125 13.42 -15.72 -1.55
C GLU A 125 14.11 -15.49 -2.91
N GLY A 126 15.29 -14.87 -2.89
CA GLY A 126 16.04 -14.53 -4.09
C GLY A 126 15.65 -13.19 -4.74
N TYR A 127 14.72 -12.44 -4.15
CA TYR A 127 14.31 -11.11 -4.62
C TYR A 127 14.74 -10.02 -3.64
N GLY A 128 15.17 -8.88 -4.20
CA GLY A 128 15.64 -7.72 -3.44
C GLY A 128 14.56 -6.71 -3.08
N PHE A 129 13.27 -7.07 -3.17
CA PHE A 129 12.12 -6.19 -2.95
C PHE A 129 10.91 -6.97 -2.44
N TYR A 130 10.02 -6.30 -1.72
CA TYR A 130 8.70 -6.83 -1.34
C TYR A 130 7.72 -6.74 -2.50
N VAL A 131 6.76 -7.65 -2.54
CA VAL A 131 5.62 -7.60 -3.44
C VAL A 131 4.30 -7.81 -2.69
N TRP A 132 3.23 -7.31 -3.28
CA TRP A 132 1.85 -7.61 -2.90
C TRP A 132 1.08 -8.06 -4.13
N HIS A 133 0.02 -8.84 -3.93
CA HIS A 133 -0.86 -9.31 -5.00
C HIS A 133 -2.34 -9.11 -4.63
N SER A 134 -3.16 -8.84 -5.65
CA SER A 134 -4.61 -8.59 -5.53
C SER A 134 -5.48 -9.86 -5.42
N LYS A 135 -4.85 -11.01 -5.14
CA LYS A 135 -5.53 -12.32 -5.02
C LYS A 135 -5.42 -12.89 -3.61
N GLY A 136 -5.34 -12.01 -2.62
CA GLY A 136 -5.23 -12.38 -1.22
C GLY A 136 -6.57 -12.30 -0.50
N ALA A 137 -6.49 -12.18 0.82
CA ALA A 137 -7.61 -11.84 1.67
C ALA A 137 -7.08 -11.03 2.86
N GLN A 138 -7.70 -9.89 3.12
CA GLN A 138 -7.33 -8.98 4.19
C GLN A 138 -8.56 -8.59 5.00
N ILE A 139 -8.38 -8.47 6.31
CA ILE A 139 -9.28 -7.74 7.20
C ILE A 139 -8.58 -6.55 7.80
N ASN A 140 -9.30 -5.43 7.91
CA ASN A 140 -8.96 -4.36 8.85
C ASN A 140 -10.03 -4.34 9.94
N ALA A 141 -9.61 -4.51 11.18
CA ALA A 141 -10.45 -4.49 12.37
C ALA A 141 -10.05 -3.30 13.24
N THR A 142 -11.00 -2.40 13.48
CA THR A 142 -10.78 -1.17 14.25
C THR A 142 -11.79 -1.13 15.38
N SER A 143 -11.32 -1.01 16.62
CA SER A 143 -12.19 -0.76 17.76
C SER A 143 -12.79 0.64 17.66
N GLN A 144 -14.00 0.83 18.20
CA GLN A 144 -14.57 2.17 18.37
C GLN A 144 -13.96 2.85 19.58
N THR A 145 -12.70 3.24 19.47
CA THR A 145 -12.06 4.13 20.44
C THR A 145 -12.30 5.58 20.05
N ASP A 146 -12.08 6.48 21.00
CA ASP A 146 -12.04 7.90 20.72
C ASP A 146 -11.01 8.16 19.60
N PRO A 147 -11.36 8.84 18.50
CA PRO A 147 -10.41 9.17 17.43
C PRO A 147 -9.20 9.98 17.90
N GLU A 148 -9.23 10.56 19.11
CA GLU A 148 -8.07 11.23 19.73
C GLU A 148 -7.07 10.26 20.40
N GLU A 149 -7.43 8.97 20.56
CA GLU A 149 -6.58 7.99 21.22
C GLU A 149 -5.53 7.43 20.23
N VAL A 150 -4.30 7.91 20.36
CA VAL A 150 -3.16 7.50 19.53
C VAL A 150 -2.68 6.08 19.85
N GLN A 151 -3.08 5.51 20.99
CA GLN A 151 -2.61 4.21 21.48
C GLN A 151 -3.65 3.11 21.23
N PRO A 152 -3.23 1.85 20.98
CA PRO A 152 -4.14 0.73 20.83
C PRO A 152 -4.92 0.48 22.11
N SER A 153 -6.22 0.30 21.99
CA SER A 153 -7.05 -0.17 23.10
C SER A 153 -6.75 -1.62 23.47
N GLU A 154 -7.26 -2.05 24.62
CA GLU A 154 -7.24 -3.47 24.98
C GLU A 154 -8.04 -4.34 24.00
N ILE A 155 -9.04 -3.78 23.32
CA ILE A 155 -9.77 -4.48 22.25
C ILE A 155 -8.82 -4.76 21.08
N ASP A 156 -8.07 -3.77 20.62
CA ASP A 156 -7.16 -3.94 19.47
C ASP A 156 -6.07 -4.99 19.77
N LYS A 157 -5.51 -4.95 20.98
CA LYS A 157 -4.53 -5.95 21.44
C LYS A 157 -5.13 -7.35 21.47
N SER A 158 -6.36 -7.50 21.98
CA SER A 158 -7.07 -8.78 22.03
C SER A 158 -7.41 -9.30 20.64
N VAL A 159 -7.83 -8.43 19.71
CA VAL A 159 -8.07 -8.78 18.30
C VAL A 159 -6.80 -9.38 17.67
N ARG A 160 -5.62 -8.76 17.88
CA ARG A 160 -4.33 -9.29 17.40
C ARG A 160 -4.00 -10.63 18.01
N GLN A 161 -4.13 -10.77 19.33
CA GLN A 161 -3.87 -12.03 20.03
C GLN A 161 -4.75 -13.15 19.48
N LYS A 162 -6.04 -12.85 19.23
CA LYS A 162 -6.99 -13.82 18.70
C LYS A 162 -6.69 -14.21 17.26
N ALA A 163 -6.35 -13.25 16.41
CA ALA A 163 -5.92 -13.53 15.04
C ALA A 163 -4.65 -14.40 15.03
N ILE A 164 -3.65 -14.08 15.86
CA ILE A 164 -2.43 -14.87 16.03
C ILE A 164 -2.75 -16.29 16.52
N GLN A 165 -3.66 -16.45 17.47
CA GLN A 165 -4.12 -17.76 17.93
C GLN A 165 -4.67 -18.59 16.74
N VAL A 166 -5.55 -18.02 15.92
CA VAL A 166 -6.12 -18.69 14.75
C VAL A 166 -5.03 -19.07 13.74
N LEU A 167 -4.07 -18.19 13.46
CA LEU A 167 -2.94 -18.50 12.57
C LEU A 167 -2.15 -19.72 13.06
N ASN A 168 -1.88 -19.78 14.38
CA ASN A 168 -1.17 -20.91 14.99
C ASN A 168 -1.99 -22.21 14.95
N GLU A 169 -3.31 -22.15 15.19
CA GLU A 169 -4.23 -23.29 15.11
C GLU A 169 -4.31 -23.87 13.67
N LEU A 170 -4.17 -23.00 12.66
CA LEU A 170 -4.06 -23.40 11.25
C LEU A 170 -2.67 -23.93 10.87
N GLY A 171 -1.74 -23.93 11.82
CA GLY A 171 -0.38 -24.43 11.63
C GLY A 171 0.54 -23.47 10.89
N LEU A 172 0.20 -22.18 10.83
CA LEU A 172 1.12 -21.14 10.38
C LEU A 172 2.00 -20.73 11.56
N LYS A 173 3.30 -20.53 11.30
CA LYS A 173 4.28 -20.16 12.31
C LYS A 173 4.89 -18.81 11.98
N LYS A 174 5.13 -17.98 12.99
CA LYS A 174 5.90 -16.75 12.82
C LYS A 174 7.30 -17.09 12.29
N VAL A 175 7.71 -16.45 11.21
CA VAL A 175 9.01 -16.63 10.55
C VAL A 175 9.83 -15.36 10.49
N ASP A 176 9.20 -14.19 10.58
CA ASP A 176 9.89 -12.90 10.49
C ASP A 176 9.09 -11.78 11.20
N THR A 177 9.75 -10.64 11.42
CA THR A 177 9.12 -9.37 11.76
C THR A 177 9.70 -8.26 10.87
N ILE A 178 8.86 -7.64 10.05
CA ILE A 178 9.25 -6.54 9.18
C ILE A 178 9.03 -5.23 9.93
N GLY A 179 10.06 -4.38 10.02
CA GLY A 179 9.92 -3.01 10.49
C GLY A 179 9.31 -2.12 9.42
N VAL A 180 8.39 -1.24 9.83
CA VAL A 180 7.75 -0.26 8.95
C VAL A 180 8.08 1.14 9.48
N GLU A 181 8.74 1.95 8.65
CA GLU A 181 9.04 3.36 8.94
C GLU A 181 7.89 4.30 8.51
N PRO A 182 7.83 5.57 8.96
CA PRO A 182 8.57 6.14 10.08
C PRO A 182 7.89 5.81 11.42
N GLU A 183 8.67 5.21 12.32
CA GLU A 183 8.42 5.03 13.77
C GLU A 183 7.24 4.13 14.21
N GLY A 184 7.57 2.89 14.58
CA GLY A 184 6.80 2.09 15.55
C GLY A 184 5.83 1.07 14.97
N SER A 185 5.66 1.04 13.65
CA SER A 185 4.91 0.00 12.97
C SER A 185 5.80 -1.20 12.67
N SER A 186 5.26 -2.40 12.82
CA SER A 186 5.91 -3.64 12.38
C SER A 186 4.86 -4.66 11.99
N LEU A 187 5.26 -5.64 11.19
CA LEU A 187 4.43 -6.76 10.77
C LEU A 187 5.10 -8.06 11.15
N ASP A 188 4.41 -8.88 11.92
CA ASP A 188 4.78 -10.26 12.11
C ASP A 188 4.33 -11.08 10.90
N ILE A 189 5.26 -11.84 10.33
CA ILE A 189 5.00 -12.71 9.20
C ILE A 189 4.84 -14.14 9.66
N TYR A 190 3.71 -14.74 9.31
CA TYR A 190 3.37 -16.13 9.58
C TYR A 190 3.36 -16.92 8.28
N LYS A 191 4.04 -18.08 8.27
CA LYS A 191 4.14 -18.95 7.10
C LYS A 191 3.76 -20.38 7.46
N GLY A 192 3.04 -21.05 6.56
CA GLY A 192 2.67 -22.46 6.68
C GLY A 192 1.59 -22.86 5.69
N LYS A 193 1.52 -24.15 5.34
CA LYS A 193 0.45 -24.69 4.47
C LYS A 193 0.32 -23.99 3.09
N GLY A 194 1.42 -23.46 2.56
CA GLY A 194 1.43 -22.71 1.29
C GLY A 194 0.93 -21.27 1.41
N LEU A 195 0.68 -20.79 2.63
CA LEU A 195 0.25 -19.43 2.92
C LEU A 195 1.35 -18.58 3.55
N ILE A 196 1.24 -17.28 3.30
CA ILE A 196 1.98 -16.22 3.98
C ILE A 196 0.95 -15.21 4.47
N CYS A 197 0.98 -14.93 5.77
CA CYS A 197 0.12 -13.93 6.39
C CYS A 197 0.97 -12.89 7.12
N SER A 198 0.56 -11.63 7.06
CA SER A 198 1.14 -10.52 7.82
C SER A 198 0.09 -9.97 8.78
N ILE A 199 0.50 -9.69 10.01
CA ILE A 199 -0.33 -9.03 11.02
C ILE A 199 0.52 -8.11 11.87
N GLN A 200 -0.01 -6.96 12.30
CA GLN A 200 0.71 -6.16 13.30
C GLN A 200 0.88 -6.93 14.61
N PRO A 201 2.07 -6.90 15.24
CA PRO A 201 2.28 -7.55 16.51
C PRO A 201 1.42 -6.91 17.60
N VAL A 202 1.17 -7.64 18.67
CA VAL A 202 0.37 -7.16 19.82
C VAL A 202 0.92 -5.84 20.38
N ALA A 203 2.25 -5.67 20.35
CA ALA A 203 2.93 -4.47 20.83
C ALA A 203 2.87 -3.26 19.89
N ALA A 204 2.29 -3.39 18.68
CA ALA A 204 2.19 -2.29 17.72
C ALA A 204 1.33 -1.15 18.29
N GLN A 205 1.79 0.09 18.13
CA GLN A 205 1.15 1.29 18.70
C GLN A 205 0.08 1.92 17.78
N ILE A 206 -0.47 1.16 16.83
CA ILE A 206 -1.56 1.61 15.97
C ILE A 206 -2.90 1.09 16.51
N SER A 207 -4.04 1.75 16.26
CA SER A 207 -5.35 1.26 16.71
C SER A 207 -5.91 0.17 15.78
N THR A 208 -5.81 0.35 14.46
CA THR A 208 -6.29 -0.66 13.51
C THR A 208 -5.43 -1.92 13.53
N THR A 209 -6.10 -3.08 13.51
CA THR A 209 -5.47 -4.38 13.26
C THR A 209 -5.71 -4.80 11.82
N THR A 210 -4.65 -4.95 11.06
CA THR A 210 -4.66 -5.48 9.70
C THR A 210 -4.11 -6.90 9.73
N LEU A 211 -4.91 -7.86 9.29
CA LEU A 211 -4.45 -9.20 8.96
C LEU A 211 -4.63 -9.39 7.47
N ALA A 212 -3.54 -9.69 6.75
CA ALA A 212 -3.59 -9.99 5.34
C ALA A 212 -2.90 -11.32 5.06
N CYS A 213 -3.47 -12.12 4.16
CA CYS A 213 -2.97 -13.44 3.80
C CYS A 213 -2.96 -13.61 2.29
N GLY A 214 -1.93 -14.27 1.77
CA GLY A 214 -1.79 -14.65 0.37
C GLY A 214 -1.17 -16.03 0.23
N ARG A 215 -1.20 -16.59 -0.98
CA ARG A 215 -0.56 -17.86 -1.28
C ARG A 215 0.89 -17.61 -1.66
N GLU A 216 1.81 -18.39 -1.09
CA GLU A 216 3.24 -18.28 -1.37
C GLU A 216 3.59 -18.32 -2.86
N PRO A 217 3.00 -19.20 -3.70
CA PRO A 217 3.27 -19.20 -5.15
C PRO A 217 2.87 -17.91 -5.86
N ASP A 218 1.84 -17.20 -5.38
CA ASP A 218 1.36 -15.97 -6.01
C ASP A 218 2.36 -14.84 -5.82
N PHE A 219 2.95 -14.69 -4.63
CA PHE A 219 4.03 -13.72 -4.40
C PHE A 219 5.25 -13.99 -5.29
N LYS A 220 5.65 -15.26 -5.42
CA LYS A 220 6.78 -15.63 -6.28
C LYS A 220 6.48 -15.32 -7.76
N SER A 221 5.30 -15.70 -8.24
CA SER A 221 4.88 -15.42 -9.62
C SER A 221 4.83 -13.92 -9.90
N GLU A 222 4.37 -13.11 -8.94
CA GLU A 222 4.33 -11.66 -9.11
C GLU A 222 5.73 -11.04 -9.11
N ALA A 223 6.61 -11.49 -8.20
CA ALA A 223 8.01 -11.05 -8.19
C ALA A 223 8.76 -11.43 -9.48
N GLU A 224 8.47 -12.59 -10.08
CA GLU A 224 9.01 -13.00 -11.39
C GLU A 224 8.62 -12.03 -12.51
N LYS A 225 7.36 -11.58 -12.55
CA LYS A 225 6.90 -10.58 -13.53
C LYS A 225 7.52 -9.21 -13.32
N ILE A 226 7.67 -8.79 -12.07
CA ILE A 226 8.17 -7.46 -11.68
C ILE A 226 9.70 -7.36 -11.85
N LYS A 227 10.45 -8.45 -11.65
CA LYS A 227 11.93 -8.48 -11.69
C LYS A 227 12.57 -7.74 -12.87
N PRO A 228 12.15 -7.92 -14.14
CA PRO A 228 12.76 -7.18 -15.24
C PRO A 228 12.48 -5.66 -15.18
N LEU A 229 11.37 -5.22 -14.60
CA LEU A 229 11.07 -3.79 -14.39
C LEU A 229 11.88 -3.23 -13.21
N ALA A 230 11.94 -3.97 -12.10
CA ALA A 230 12.71 -3.60 -10.92
C ALA A 230 14.19 -3.37 -11.25
N SER A 231 14.74 -4.13 -12.19
CA SER A 231 16.13 -3.98 -12.64
C SER A 231 16.40 -2.68 -13.41
N ALA A 232 15.35 -2.06 -13.97
CA ALA A 232 15.45 -0.77 -14.67
C ALA A 232 15.33 0.43 -13.72
N ILE A 233 14.77 0.23 -12.52
CA ILE A 233 14.58 1.27 -11.51
C ILE A 233 15.87 1.38 -10.70
N LYS A 234 16.42 2.59 -10.64
CA LYS A 234 17.57 2.88 -9.77
C LYS A 234 17.10 2.87 -8.31
N ASP A 235 17.98 2.44 -7.42
CA ASP A 235 17.78 2.55 -5.97
C ASP A 235 16.68 1.65 -5.36
N ILE A 236 16.35 0.54 -6.01
CA ILE A 236 15.57 -0.53 -5.36
C ILE A 236 16.38 -1.12 -4.21
N THR A 237 15.81 -1.07 -3.01
CA THR A 237 16.42 -1.64 -1.80
C THR A 237 15.60 -2.82 -1.31
N GLN A 238 16.17 -3.55 -0.35
CA GLN A 238 15.49 -4.64 0.34
C GLN A 238 14.19 -4.26 1.05
N ASN A 239 13.94 -2.96 1.29
CA ASN A 239 12.74 -2.43 1.92
C ASN A 239 11.72 -1.90 0.90
N THR A 240 12.06 -1.86 -0.38
CA THR A 240 11.17 -1.36 -1.42
C THR A 240 10.03 -2.35 -1.66
N LEU A 241 8.80 -1.85 -1.64
CA LEU A 241 7.58 -2.54 -2.05
C LEU A 241 7.28 -2.22 -3.52
N LEU A 242 7.12 -3.26 -4.33
CA LEU A 242 6.72 -3.18 -5.73
C LEU A 242 5.44 -3.97 -5.98
N GLY A 243 4.50 -3.42 -6.73
CA GLY A 243 3.28 -4.15 -7.10
C GLY A 243 2.37 -3.35 -8.01
N GLY A 244 1.11 -3.77 -8.17
CA GLY A 244 0.15 -3.08 -9.04
C GLY A 244 0.64 -2.97 -10.49
N LEU A 245 1.34 -4.00 -10.99
CA LEU A 245 1.92 -3.99 -12.33
C LEU A 245 0.82 -3.89 -13.40
N ASN A 246 0.87 -2.81 -14.18
CA ASN A 246 0.04 -2.62 -15.35
C ASN A 246 0.94 -2.46 -16.58
N ILE A 247 0.79 -3.33 -17.58
CA ILE A 247 1.53 -3.25 -18.85
C ILE A 247 0.53 -3.00 -19.96
N LYS A 248 0.73 -1.93 -20.72
CA LYS A 248 -0.12 -1.54 -21.85
C LYS A 248 0.72 -1.25 -23.09
N ASP A 249 0.13 -1.41 -24.27
CA ASP A 249 0.78 -0.99 -25.50
C ASP A 249 0.81 0.55 -25.57
N SER A 250 1.88 1.11 -26.15
CA SER A 250 1.94 2.54 -26.43
C SER A 250 1.05 2.90 -27.62
N LYS A 251 0.59 4.16 -27.68
CA LYS A 251 -0.02 4.74 -28.90
C LYS A 251 0.95 4.76 -30.08
N ASN A 252 2.25 4.75 -29.82
CA ASN A 252 3.29 4.72 -30.83
C ASN A 252 3.78 3.28 -31.05
N SER A 253 3.78 2.83 -32.31
CA SER A 253 4.11 1.45 -32.65
C SER A 253 5.53 1.09 -32.24
N GLY A 254 5.70 -0.14 -31.74
CA GLY A 254 7.01 -0.66 -31.35
C GLY A 254 7.39 -0.39 -29.90
N TYR A 255 6.48 0.14 -29.08
CA TYR A 255 6.69 0.39 -27.65
C TYR A 255 5.61 -0.23 -26.77
N LYS A 256 6.03 -0.61 -25.55
CA LYS A 256 5.15 -0.94 -24.43
C LYS A 256 5.44 -0.02 -23.25
N LEU A 257 4.39 0.30 -22.50
CA LEU A 257 4.45 1.08 -21.28
C LEU A 257 4.19 0.15 -20.10
N ALA A 258 4.82 0.45 -18.97
CA ALA A 258 4.49 -0.16 -17.70
C ALA A 258 4.35 0.90 -16.61
N GLU A 259 3.38 0.65 -15.75
CA GLU A 259 3.09 1.38 -14.53
C GLU A 259 3.28 0.38 -13.39
N LEU A 260 4.08 0.74 -12.39
CA LEU A 260 4.40 -0.11 -11.27
C LEU A 260 4.34 0.71 -9.97
N THR A 261 3.47 0.34 -9.06
CA THR A 261 3.44 0.94 -7.72
C THR A 261 4.77 0.65 -7.04
N ARG A 262 5.42 1.72 -6.55
CA ARG A 262 6.68 1.70 -5.81
C ARG A 262 6.51 2.47 -4.51
N SER A 263 6.84 1.83 -3.41
CA SER A 263 7.05 2.51 -2.13
C SER A 263 8.40 2.11 -1.53
N ASP A 264 9.15 3.08 -1.02
CA ASP A 264 10.41 2.80 -0.31
C ASP A 264 10.16 2.40 1.16
N VAL A 265 8.89 2.42 1.58
CA VAL A 265 8.42 2.04 2.90
C VAL A 265 7.31 1.02 2.75
N VAL A 266 7.49 -0.16 3.32
CA VAL A 266 6.45 -1.20 3.33
C VAL A 266 5.20 -0.66 4.05
N GLU A 267 4.02 -0.71 3.40
CA GLU A 267 2.71 -0.19 3.87
C GLU A 267 2.38 1.30 3.70
N PHE A 268 3.33 2.19 3.42
CA PHE A 268 3.03 3.62 3.25
C PHE A 268 2.96 4.02 1.78
N GLY A 269 2.11 5.02 1.51
CA GLY A 269 1.71 5.50 0.18
C GLY A 269 2.79 5.37 -0.91
N GLY A 270 2.38 4.83 -2.06
CA GLY A 270 3.26 4.57 -3.18
C GLY A 270 3.29 5.71 -4.19
N SER A 271 4.39 5.78 -4.93
CA SER A 271 4.46 6.46 -6.23
C SER A 271 4.24 5.44 -7.35
N MET A 272 3.71 5.88 -8.47
CA MET A 272 3.68 5.11 -9.71
C MET A 272 5.01 5.28 -10.44
N ALA A 273 5.82 4.23 -10.53
CA ALA A 273 6.97 4.19 -11.42
C ALA A 273 6.49 4.01 -12.87
N LEU A 274 6.97 4.88 -13.75
CA LEU A 274 6.66 4.90 -15.18
C LEU A 274 7.86 4.33 -15.95
N LEU A 275 7.61 3.28 -16.72
CA LEU A 275 8.63 2.59 -17.51
C LEU A 275 8.15 2.38 -18.95
N TYR A 276 9.10 2.31 -19.88
CA TYR A 276 8.84 1.91 -21.26
C TYR A 276 9.83 0.85 -21.72
N LYS A 277 9.48 0.13 -22.77
CA LYS A 277 10.44 -0.65 -23.56
C LYS A 277 10.08 -0.58 -25.04
N ARG A 278 11.10 -0.67 -25.87
CA ARG A 278 10.94 -0.92 -27.31
C ARG A 278 10.80 -2.42 -27.56
N ASP A 279 10.19 -2.80 -28.68
CA ASP A 279 10.10 -4.20 -29.10
C ASP A 279 11.49 -4.86 -29.15
N GLY A 280 11.63 -5.97 -28.42
CA GLY A 280 12.89 -6.69 -28.26
C GLY A 280 13.95 -6.01 -27.37
N GLY A 281 13.65 -4.83 -26.81
CA GLY A 281 14.53 -4.11 -25.89
C GLY A 281 14.21 -4.35 -24.41
N ASP A 282 15.09 -3.81 -23.56
CA ASP A 282 14.94 -3.84 -22.11
C ASP A 282 14.03 -2.72 -21.59
N TRP A 283 13.45 -2.92 -20.40
CA TRP A 283 12.71 -1.87 -19.70
C TRP A 283 13.63 -0.70 -19.33
N GLN A 284 13.13 0.51 -19.52
CA GLN A 284 13.75 1.77 -19.18
C GLN A 284 12.85 2.52 -18.21
N TYR A 285 13.43 2.99 -17.11
CA TYR A 285 12.73 3.82 -16.13
C TYR A 285 12.71 5.28 -16.58
N VAL A 286 11.53 5.92 -16.49
CA VAL A 286 11.36 7.34 -16.76
C VAL A 286 11.41 8.14 -15.46
N THR A 287 10.42 7.90 -14.58
CA THR A 287 10.22 8.65 -13.35
C THR A 287 9.25 7.92 -12.42
N SER A 288 9.10 8.41 -11.19
CA SER A 288 8.12 7.97 -10.20
C SER A 288 7.28 9.18 -9.79
N THR A 289 5.95 9.03 -9.81
CA THR A 289 5.03 10.15 -9.52
C THR A 289 3.82 9.70 -8.69
N GLN A 290 3.30 10.57 -7.83
CA GLN A 290 2.03 10.35 -7.12
C GLN A 290 0.85 11.04 -7.82
N GLN A 291 1.13 11.84 -8.84
CA GLN A 291 0.15 12.64 -9.59
C GLN A 291 0.40 12.50 -11.09
N VAL A 292 -0.42 13.15 -11.91
CA VAL A 292 -0.15 13.27 -13.36
C VAL A 292 1.25 13.85 -13.57
N PRO A 293 2.15 13.17 -14.32
CA PRO A 293 3.53 13.61 -14.47
C PRO A 293 3.62 14.91 -15.26
N PHE A 294 4.64 15.73 -14.98
CA PHE A 294 4.97 16.86 -15.84
C PHE A 294 5.53 16.38 -17.18
N CYS A 295 5.19 17.05 -18.28
CA CYS A 295 5.68 16.74 -19.62
C CYS A 295 7.21 16.85 -19.70
N SER A 296 7.81 17.72 -18.89
CA SER A 296 9.26 17.90 -18.78
C SER A 296 9.99 16.67 -18.21
N LEU A 297 9.30 15.74 -17.56
CA LEU A 297 9.88 14.47 -17.09
C LEU A 297 10.18 13.49 -18.23
N PHE A 298 9.55 13.66 -19.40
CA PHE A 298 9.83 12.88 -20.61
C PHE A 298 10.95 13.56 -21.41
N ASN A 299 12.16 13.57 -20.84
CA ASN A 299 13.26 14.40 -21.35
C ASN A 299 14.15 13.71 -22.39
N THR A 300 14.02 12.39 -22.60
CA THR A 300 14.73 11.66 -23.66
C THR A 300 13.87 11.50 -24.93
N GLU A 301 14.51 11.41 -26.10
CA GLU A 301 13.81 11.17 -27.37
C GLU A 301 13.00 9.87 -27.36
N GLU A 302 13.57 8.81 -26.79
CA GLU A 302 12.93 7.49 -26.66
C GLU A 302 11.74 7.55 -25.68
N SER A 303 11.88 8.20 -24.51
CA SER A 303 10.75 8.35 -23.57
C SER A 303 9.62 9.20 -24.16
N ARG A 304 9.93 10.25 -24.93
CA ARG A 304 8.91 11.06 -25.62
C ARG A 304 8.18 10.22 -26.67
N SER A 305 8.93 9.47 -27.47
CA SER A 305 8.37 8.60 -28.50
C SER A 305 7.47 7.51 -27.89
N ALA A 306 7.90 6.89 -26.79
CA ALA A 306 7.14 5.85 -26.10
C ALA A 306 5.86 6.37 -25.45
N TYR A 307 5.87 7.59 -24.89
CA TYR A 307 4.71 8.18 -24.20
C TYR A 307 3.92 9.20 -25.06
N ALA A 308 4.23 9.32 -26.36
CA ALA A 308 3.61 10.32 -27.24
C ALA A 308 2.08 10.29 -27.16
N GLY A 309 1.47 11.44 -26.84
CA GLY A 309 0.02 11.58 -26.67
C GLY A 309 -0.56 11.08 -25.35
N GLU A 310 0.25 10.60 -24.40
CA GLU A 310 -0.18 10.37 -23.02
C GLU A 310 -0.34 11.72 -22.29
N SER A 311 -1.33 11.80 -21.39
CA SER A 311 -1.63 13.03 -20.65
C SER A 311 -0.49 13.40 -19.68
N CYS A 312 -0.15 14.68 -19.63
CA CYS A 312 0.84 15.23 -18.72
C CYS A 312 0.50 16.68 -18.34
N LEU A 313 1.21 17.25 -17.36
CA LEU A 313 1.10 18.66 -16.99
C LEU A 313 2.25 19.47 -17.59
N ASN A 314 1.99 20.64 -18.15
CA ASN A 314 3.05 21.61 -18.42
C ASN A 314 3.64 22.14 -17.10
N ASP A 315 4.81 22.79 -17.13
CA ASP A 315 5.47 23.30 -15.92
C ASP A 315 4.64 24.36 -15.14
N ASP A 316 3.62 24.94 -15.78
CA ASP A 316 2.64 25.85 -15.16
C ASP A 316 1.43 25.12 -14.53
N GLY A 317 1.38 23.78 -14.59
CA GLY A 317 0.31 22.94 -14.07
C GLY A 317 -0.89 22.77 -15.01
N THR A 318 -0.86 23.32 -16.22
CA THR A 318 -1.94 23.13 -17.20
C THR A 318 -1.86 21.76 -17.86
N GLU A 319 -3.03 21.18 -18.19
CA GLU A 319 -3.10 19.90 -18.89
C GLU A 319 -2.54 19.98 -20.31
N SER A 320 -1.84 18.91 -20.71
CA SER A 320 -1.13 18.79 -21.97
C SER A 320 -0.95 17.32 -22.32
N SER A 321 -0.15 17.05 -23.36
CA SER A 321 0.26 15.69 -23.72
C SER A 321 1.75 15.65 -24.09
N VAL A 322 2.36 14.49 -23.90
CA VAL A 322 3.77 14.27 -24.27
C VAL A 322 3.90 14.42 -25.78
N LYS A 323 4.84 15.28 -26.21
CA LYS A 323 5.13 15.61 -27.61
C LYS A 323 6.30 14.82 -28.15
#